data_AF-A0A1Q2YPG9-F1
#
_entry.id   AF-A0A1Q2YPG9-F1
#
_cell.length_a   1.000
_cell.length_b   1.000
_cell.length_c   1.000
_cell.angle_alpha   90.00
_cell.angle_beta   90.00
_cell.angle_gamma   90.00
#
_symmetry.space_group_name_H-M   'P 1'
#
loop_
_entity.id
_entity.type
_entity.pdbx_description
1 polymer ?
#
loop_
_entity_poly.entity_id
_entity_poly.type
_entity_poly.pdbx_seq_one_letter_code
_entity_poly.pdbx_strand_id
1 'polypeptide(L)'
;MNARLFFALPLLAAVAACASSPPPPPPPAPAPVAETPAFPPGLDGVYTGYAVASQRACRPARQPVTTTVANGSAVVRWARRAEVETKLQQDGSVDFLFDGGHATGKFADGAYTGTATTQNGACTYKVTQKRS
;
A
#
# COMPACT_ATOMS: atom_id res chain seq x y z
N MET A 1 81.98 -42.70 17.62
CA MET A 1 82.11 -43.33 16.28
C MET A 1 81.85 -42.27 15.24
N ASN A 2 82.88 -41.93 14.46
CA ASN A 2 82.83 -40.95 13.37
C ASN A 2 82.22 -41.60 12.11
N ALA A 3 81.38 -40.86 11.39
CA ALA A 3 81.25 -40.97 9.92
C ALA A 3 80.50 -39.73 9.39
N ARG A 4 81.20 -38.85 8.66
CA ARG A 4 81.20 -38.69 7.19
C ARG A 4 80.10 -37.72 6.72
N LEU A 5 80.47 -36.48 6.34
CA LEU A 5 80.95 -36.05 5.01
C LEU A 5 79.83 -36.00 3.96
N PHE A 6 79.44 -34.79 3.53
CA PHE A 6 79.67 -34.25 2.18
C PHE A 6 78.56 -33.29 1.68
N PHE A 7 78.98 -32.31 0.85
CA PHE A 7 78.21 -31.50 -0.13
C PHE A 7 77.18 -30.50 0.43
N ALA A 8 76.93 -29.32 -0.12
CA ALA A 8 77.59 -28.37 -1.00
C ALA A 8 76.68 -27.12 -1.03
N LEU A 9 77.25 -25.92 -1.10
CA LEU A 9 76.56 -24.71 -1.61
C LEU A 9 76.06 -24.99 -3.06
N PRO A 10 75.06 -24.28 -3.66
CA PRO A 10 74.89 -22.82 -3.54
C PRO A 10 73.46 -22.22 -3.79
N LEU A 11 73.37 -20.90 -3.57
CA LEU A 11 72.75 -19.83 -4.37
C LEU A 11 71.42 -19.96 -5.18
N LEU A 12 70.74 -18.78 -5.22
CA LEU A 12 69.94 -18.16 -6.31
C LEU A 12 68.53 -18.75 -6.57
N ALA A 13 67.51 -18.03 -7.06
CA ALA A 13 67.14 -16.62 -7.21
C ALA A 13 65.79 -16.59 -7.98
N ALA A 14 65.01 -15.51 -7.82
CA ALA A 14 63.95 -15.03 -8.72
C ALA A 14 62.67 -15.91 -8.81
N VAL A 15 61.45 -15.41 -9.03
CA VAL A 15 60.97 -14.43 -10.01
C VAL A 15 59.68 -13.75 -9.49
N ALA A 16 59.51 -12.51 -9.91
CA ALA A 16 58.38 -11.61 -9.73
C ALA A 16 56.98 -12.21 -9.98
N ALA A 17 55.99 -11.70 -9.23
CA ALA A 17 54.59 -11.65 -9.68
C ALA A 17 53.95 -10.34 -9.20
N CYS A 18 54.11 -9.27 -10.00
CA CYS A 18 53.20 -8.13 -9.95
C CYS A 18 51.88 -8.57 -10.56
N ALA A 19 50.93 -9.00 -9.73
CA ALA A 19 49.55 -9.22 -10.16
C ALA A 19 48.78 -7.90 -9.95
N SER A 20 48.79 -7.05 -10.98
CA SER A 20 47.92 -5.88 -11.08
C SER A 20 46.47 -6.32 -10.98
N SER A 21 45.86 -6.17 -9.81
CA SER A 21 44.45 -6.46 -9.61
C SER A 21 43.63 -5.47 -10.45
N PRO A 22 42.71 -5.92 -11.32
CA PRO A 22 41.83 -4.99 -12.02
C PRO A 22 41.01 -4.20 -10.99
N PRO A 23 40.76 -2.89 -11.23
CA PRO A 23 39.94 -2.11 -10.32
C PRO A 23 38.56 -2.77 -10.18
N PRO A 24 37.97 -2.76 -8.97
CA PRO A 24 36.67 -3.35 -8.75
C PRO A 24 35.64 -2.70 -9.69
N PRO A 25 34.68 -3.48 -10.22
CA PRO A 25 33.66 -2.94 -11.10
C PRO A 25 32.88 -1.82 -10.38
N PRO A 26 32.46 -0.78 -11.12
CA PRO A 26 31.67 0.30 -10.54
C PRO A 26 30.39 -0.26 -9.91
N PRO A 27 29.90 0.33 -8.80
CA PRO A 27 28.65 -0.09 -8.18
C PRO A 27 27.51 -0.08 -9.20
N PRO A 28 26.58 -1.05 -9.14
CA PRO A 28 25.36 -1.00 -9.94
C PRO A 28 24.64 0.33 -9.72
N ALA A 29 24.13 0.94 -10.79
CA ALA A 29 23.30 2.12 -10.67
C ALA A 29 22.13 1.84 -9.71
N PRO A 30 21.75 2.79 -8.83
CA PRO A 30 20.59 2.63 -7.97
C PRO A 30 19.37 2.23 -8.81
N ALA A 31 18.68 1.16 -8.43
CA ALA A 31 17.43 0.79 -9.08
C ALA A 31 16.45 1.98 -8.99
N PRO A 32 15.68 2.27 -10.06
CA PRO A 32 14.64 3.28 -9.99
C PRO A 32 13.72 2.96 -8.83
N VAL A 33 13.58 3.90 -7.90
CA VAL A 33 12.65 3.79 -6.78
C VAL A 33 11.26 3.74 -7.40
N ALA A 34 10.51 2.66 -7.17
CA ALA A 34 9.13 2.55 -7.62
C ALA A 34 8.33 3.73 -7.04
N GLU A 35 7.79 4.59 -7.91
CA GLU A 35 6.89 5.65 -7.49
C GLU A 35 5.70 5.02 -6.78
N THR A 36 5.37 5.53 -5.60
CA THR A 36 4.15 5.11 -4.89
C THR A 36 2.98 5.39 -5.83
N PRO A 37 2.07 4.43 -6.08
CA PRO A 37 0.97 4.64 -7.03
C PRO A 37 0.19 5.89 -6.65
N ALA A 38 0.21 6.88 -7.53
CA ALA A 38 -0.52 8.12 -7.35
C ALA A 38 -2.03 7.83 -7.39
N PHE A 39 -2.72 8.12 -6.29
CA PHE A 39 -4.17 8.18 -6.26
C PHE A 39 -4.63 9.50 -6.92
N PRO A 40 -5.89 9.61 -7.38
CA PRO A 40 -6.33 10.80 -8.10
C PRO A 40 -6.12 12.07 -7.27
N PRO A 41 -5.46 13.10 -7.84
CA PRO A 41 -5.26 14.35 -7.12
C PRO A 41 -6.60 15.05 -6.87
N GLY A 42 -6.66 15.80 -5.78
CA GLY A 42 -7.84 16.61 -5.45
C GLY A 42 -9.00 15.81 -4.86
N LEU A 43 -8.79 14.56 -4.41
CA LEU A 43 -9.78 13.78 -3.66
C LEU A 43 -9.79 14.03 -2.15
N ASP A 44 -8.73 14.62 -1.60
CA ASP A 44 -8.64 14.91 -0.17
C ASP A 44 -9.78 15.84 0.31
N GLY A 45 -10.26 15.60 1.53
CA GLY A 45 -11.31 16.39 2.16
C GLY A 45 -12.28 15.56 3.01
N VAL A 46 -13.24 16.26 3.61
CA VAL A 46 -14.29 15.65 4.42
C VAL A 46 -15.56 15.53 3.59
N TYR A 47 -16.10 14.32 3.50
CA TYR A 47 -17.33 13.99 2.80
C TYR A 47 -18.42 13.67 3.80
N THR A 48 -19.58 14.30 3.64
CA THR A 48 -20.74 14.10 4.51
C THR A 48 -21.95 13.69 3.68
N GLY A 49 -22.76 12.80 4.25
CA GLY A 49 -23.95 12.32 3.57
C GLY A 49 -24.64 11.20 4.31
N TYR A 50 -25.28 10.32 3.54
CA TYR A 50 -26.16 9.28 4.09
C TYR A 50 -26.05 7.97 3.32
N ALA A 51 -26.18 6.88 4.07
CA ALA A 51 -26.56 5.57 3.58
C ALA A 51 -28.09 5.41 3.73
N VAL A 52 -28.78 5.08 2.64
CA VAL A 52 -30.24 4.93 2.59
C VAL A 52 -30.57 3.51 2.14
N ALA A 53 -31.39 2.82 2.93
CA ALA A 53 -31.80 1.46 2.62
C ALA A 53 -32.62 1.39 1.32
N SER A 54 -32.29 0.43 0.48
CA SER A 54 -33.02 0.14 -0.77
C SER A 54 -34.32 -0.61 -0.49
N GLN A 55 -34.35 -1.46 0.55
CA GLN A 55 -35.51 -2.24 0.96
C GLN A 55 -36.21 -1.64 2.19
N ARG A 56 -37.55 -1.61 2.19
CA ARG A 56 -38.36 -1.02 3.29
C ARG A 56 -38.22 -1.75 4.64
N ALA A 57 -37.94 -3.06 4.60
CA ALA A 57 -37.74 -3.88 5.81
C ALA A 57 -36.43 -3.57 6.53
N CYS A 58 -35.46 -2.96 5.85
CA CYS A 58 -34.15 -2.67 6.41
C CYS A 58 -34.21 -1.51 7.39
N ARG A 59 -33.67 -1.74 8.58
CA ARG A 59 -33.62 -0.76 9.67
C ARG A 59 -32.19 -0.66 10.22
N PRO A 60 -31.75 0.56 10.56
CA PRO A 60 -32.41 1.84 10.29
C PRO A 60 -32.44 2.17 8.78
N ALA A 61 -33.51 2.81 8.31
CA ALA A 61 -33.70 3.08 6.88
C ALA A 61 -32.73 4.14 6.32
N ARG A 62 -32.16 4.97 7.20
CA ARG A 62 -31.21 6.02 6.84
C ARG A 62 -30.19 6.19 7.96
N GLN A 63 -28.91 6.27 7.60
CA GLN A 63 -27.81 6.48 8.53
C GLN A 63 -26.88 7.58 8.00
N PRO A 64 -26.42 8.52 8.84
CA PRO A 64 -25.41 9.47 8.43
C PRO A 64 -24.07 8.76 8.23
N VAL A 65 -23.31 9.20 7.23
CA VAL A 65 -21.96 8.69 6.95
C VAL A 65 -21.03 9.88 6.76
N THR A 66 -19.88 9.82 7.43
CA THR A 66 -18.80 10.79 7.28
C THR A 66 -17.57 10.05 6.80
N THR A 67 -16.88 10.59 5.80
CA THR A 67 -15.64 10.01 5.28
C THR A 67 -14.59 11.09 5.17
N THR A 68 -13.41 10.86 5.75
CA THR A 68 -12.26 11.73 5.57
C THR A 68 -11.30 11.07 4.60
N VAL A 69 -10.99 11.74 3.49
CA VAL A 69 -10.00 11.29 2.52
C VAL A 69 -8.73 12.10 2.70
N ALA A 70 -7.60 11.42 2.84
CA ALA A 70 -6.28 12.02 2.93
C ALA A 70 -5.24 11.08 2.34
N ASN A 71 -4.42 11.58 1.41
CA ASN A 71 -3.26 10.87 0.89
C ASN A 71 -3.56 9.44 0.36
N GLY A 72 -4.71 9.26 -0.30
CA GLY A 72 -5.09 7.96 -0.86
C GLY A 72 -5.67 6.97 0.17
N SER A 73 -5.85 7.39 1.42
CA SER A 73 -6.63 6.66 2.43
C SER A 73 -7.98 7.34 2.65
N ALA A 74 -9.01 6.55 2.96
CA ALA A 74 -10.32 6.99 3.39
C ALA A 74 -10.64 6.39 4.77
N VAL A 75 -10.96 7.25 5.73
CA VAL A 75 -11.48 6.85 7.05
C VAL A 75 -12.98 7.08 7.04
N VAL A 76 -13.75 6.00 7.09
CA VAL A 76 -15.21 5.99 6.97
C VAL A 76 -15.84 5.76 8.34
N ARG A 77 -16.80 6.62 8.71
CA ARG A 77 -17.59 6.49 9.94
C ARG A 77 -19.07 6.42 9.62
N TRP A 78 -19.68 5.29 9.97
CA TRP A 78 -21.12 5.05 9.83
C TRP A 78 -21.84 5.39 11.14
N ALA A 79 -22.61 6.48 11.15
CA ALA A 79 -23.30 6.96 12.36
C ALA A 79 -22.38 6.99 13.60
N ARG A 80 -22.67 6.17 14.62
CA ARG A 80 -21.88 6.03 15.85
C ARG A 80 -21.09 4.72 15.91
N ARG A 81 -20.79 4.11 14.77
CA ARG A 81 -19.97 2.89 14.69
C ARG A 81 -18.48 3.22 14.70
N ALA A 82 -17.67 2.18 14.88
CA ALA A 82 -16.23 2.26 14.73
C ALA A 82 -15.84 2.77 13.33
N GLU A 83 -14.72 3.49 13.29
CA GLU A 83 -14.14 3.99 12.04
C GLU A 83 -13.47 2.84 11.30
N VAL A 84 -13.57 2.87 9.98
CA VAL A 84 -12.95 1.89 9.09
C VAL A 84 -12.02 2.64 8.15
N GLU A 85 -10.75 2.30 8.19
CA GLU A 85 -9.77 2.80 7.23
C GLU A 85 -9.70 1.88 6.01
N THR A 86 -9.69 2.47 4.82
CA THR A 86 -9.50 1.77 3.55
C THR A 86 -8.62 2.58 2.61
N LYS A 87 -7.98 1.91 1.65
CA LYS A 87 -7.18 2.56 0.60
C LYS A 87 -8.03 2.80 -0.62
N LEU A 88 -7.87 3.98 -1.23
CA LEU A 88 -8.43 4.28 -2.53
C LEU A 88 -7.61 3.58 -3.62
N GLN A 89 -8.30 3.09 -4.63
CA GLN A 89 -7.67 2.66 -5.88
C GLN A 89 -7.28 3.89 -6.72
N GLN A 90 -6.45 3.68 -7.74
CA GLN A 90 -5.97 4.75 -8.63
C GLN A 90 -7.09 5.46 -9.39
N ASP A 91 -8.27 4.85 -9.51
CA ASP A 91 -9.44 5.45 -10.16
C ASP A 91 -10.39 6.14 -9.16
N GLY A 92 -10.03 6.21 -7.88
CA GLY A 92 -10.85 6.76 -6.80
C GLY A 92 -11.90 5.79 -6.25
N SER A 93 -11.92 4.53 -6.70
CA SER A 93 -12.81 3.51 -6.12
C SER A 93 -12.33 3.02 -4.76
N VAL A 94 -13.27 2.52 -3.97
CA VAL A 94 -13.03 1.86 -2.68
C VAL A 94 -13.88 0.59 -2.59
N ASP A 95 -13.30 -0.41 -1.97
CA ASP A 95 -13.93 -1.67 -1.61
C ASP A 95 -13.44 -2.03 -0.21
N PHE A 96 -14.34 -2.21 0.75
CA PHE A 96 -13.96 -2.53 2.12
C PHE A 96 -15.03 -3.30 2.88
N LEU A 97 -14.57 -4.07 3.86
CA LEU A 97 -15.42 -4.73 4.85
C LEU A 97 -15.52 -3.85 6.10
N PHE A 98 -16.66 -3.90 6.75
CA PHE A 98 -16.89 -3.24 8.03
C PHE A 98 -17.72 -4.14 8.94
N ASP A 99 -17.75 -3.82 10.23
CA ASP A 99 -18.65 -4.49 11.16
C ASP A 99 -20.11 -4.16 10.82
N GLY A 100 -20.71 -5.02 10.01
CA GLY A 100 -22.02 -4.84 9.41
C GLY A 100 -22.12 -5.32 7.97
N GLY A 101 -21.02 -5.48 7.24
CA GLY A 101 -21.04 -6.01 5.87
C GLY A 101 -19.92 -5.51 4.96
N HIS A 102 -20.26 -5.30 3.69
CA HIS A 102 -19.33 -4.94 2.61
C HIS A 102 -19.80 -3.66 1.93
N ALA A 103 -18.88 -2.75 1.61
CA ALA A 103 -19.17 -1.51 0.93
C ALA A 103 -18.26 -1.31 -0.28
N THR A 104 -18.83 -0.83 -1.37
CA THR A 104 -18.14 -0.48 -2.61
C THR A 104 -18.60 0.89 -3.09
N GLY A 105 -17.72 1.64 -3.73
CA GLY A 105 -18.11 2.92 -4.32
C GLY A 105 -16.94 3.65 -4.95
N LYS A 106 -17.18 4.91 -5.32
CA LYS A 106 -16.21 5.75 -6.01
C LYS A 106 -16.29 7.20 -5.57
N PHE A 107 -15.11 7.78 -5.37
CA PHE A 107 -14.92 9.21 -5.22
C PHE A 107 -14.65 9.83 -6.59
N ALA A 108 -15.46 10.82 -6.97
CA ALA A 108 -15.29 11.60 -8.19
C ALA A 108 -15.99 12.95 -8.03
N ASP A 109 -15.41 14.01 -8.62
CA ASP A 109 -16.04 15.33 -8.73
C ASP A 109 -16.57 15.91 -7.40
N GLY A 110 -15.82 15.72 -6.32
CA GLY A 110 -16.21 16.19 -4.99
C GLY A 110 -17.38 15.44 -4.35
N ALA A 111 -17.73 14.26 -4.87
CA ALA A 111 -18.77 13.39 -4.32
C ALA A 111 -18.26 11.96 -4.11
N TYR A 112 -18.96 11.22 -3.24
CA TYR A 112 -18.85 9.78 -3.14
C TYR A 112 -20.22 9.14 -3.43
N THR A 113 -20.21 8.13 -4.27
CA THR A 113 -21.39 7.29 -4.54
C THR A 113 -21.02 5.83 -4.44
N GLY A 114 -21.83 5.05 -3.74
CA GLY A 114 -21.56 3.64 -3.53
C GLY A 114 -22.77 2.87 -3.04
N THR A 115 -22.52 1.60 -2.73
CA THR A 115 -23.46 0.66 -2.14
C THR A 115 -22.82 -0.04 -0.96
N ALA A 116 -23.61 -0.33 0.08
CA ALA A 116 -23.20 -1.23 1.14
C ALA A 116 -24.23 -2.32 1.33
N THR A 117 -23.78 -3.55 1.49
CA THR A 117 -24.63 -4.72 1.70
C THR A 117 -24.30 -5.34 3.05
N THR A 118 -25.33 -5.72 3.81
CA THR A 118 -25.11 -6.34 5.11
C THR A 118 -24.44 -7.71 4.98
N GLN A 119 -23.76 -8.16 6.02
CA GLN A 119 -23.01 -9.44 5.98
C GLN A 119 -23.87 -10.65 5.57
N ASN A 120 -25.14 -10.68 5.95
CA ASN A 120 -26.10 -11.72 5.56
C ASN A 120 -26.76 -11.50 4.18
N GLY A 121 -26.38 -10.44 3.46
CA GLY A 121 -26.96 -10.07 2.17
C GLY A 121 -28.39 -9.51 2.23
N ALA A 122 -29.02 -9.44 3.41
CA ALA A 122 -30.45 -9.15 3.54
C ALA A 122 -30.80 -7.68 3.25
N CYS A 123 -29.85 -6.75 3.48
CA CYS A 123 -30.07 -5.32 3.33
C CYS A 123 -29.00 -4.68 2.48
N THR A 124 -29.43 -3.85 1.54
CA THR A 124 -28.56 -3.03 0.70
C THR A 124 -28.86 -1.57 0.94
N TYR A 125 -27.82 -0.75 1.01
CA TYR A 125 -27.88 0.67 1.23
C TYR A 125 -27.21 1.37 0.06
N LYS A 126 -27.86 2.39 -0.50
CA LYS A 126 -27.21 3.35 -1.38
C LYS A 126 -26.54 4.41 -0.54
N VAL A 127 -25.25 4.65 -0.77
CA VAL A 127 -24.46 5.64 -0.06
C VAL A 127 -24.19 6.82 -0.99
N THR A 128 -24.48 8.03 -0.51
CA THR A 128 -24.22 9.27 -1.24
C THR A 128 -23.66 10.30 -0.27
N GLN A 129 -22.50 10.87 -0.60
CA GLN A 129 -21.86 11.93 0.18
C GLN A 129 -21.35 13.03 -0.75
N LYS A 130 -21.24 14.25 -0.21
CA LYS A 130 -20.64 15.41 -0.87
C LYS A 130 -19.50 15.94 -0.02
N ARG A 131 -18.45 16.45 -0.67
CA ARG A 131 -17.38 17.16 0.00
C ARG A 131 -17.94 18.43 0.65
N SER A 132 -17.59 18.64 1.91
CA SER A 132 -17.94 19.81 2.72
C SER A 132 -16.84 20.86 2.68
#